data_AF-A0A953B6I3-F1
#
_entry.id   AF-A0A953B6I3-F1
#
_cell.length_a   1.000
_cell.length_b   1.000
_cell.length_c   1.000
_cell.angle_alpha   90.00
_cell.angle_beta   90.00
_cell.angle_gamma   90.00
#
_symmetry.space_group_name_H-M   'P 1'
#
loop_
_entity.id
_entity.type
_entity.pdbx_description
1 polymer ?
#
loop_
_entity_poly.entity_id
_entity_poly.type
_entity_poly.pdbx_seq_one_letter_code
_entity_poly.pdbx_strand_id
1 'polypeptide(L)'
;AEIGGPVHLIGKPEGLIYACCLAERGQPDPGRVLAVGDSLDHDVLGGNRAGLLTVLVAGGVLAGALGRAPSRAALAEAVRRLAPDAARQPLWVLPALAW
;
A
#
# COMPACT_ATOMS: atom_id res chain seq x y z
N ALA A 1 4.25 18.96 35.01
CA ALA A 1 4.79 19.48 33.75
C ALA A 1 4.70 18.36 32.72
N GLU A 2 3.97 18.55 31.63
CA GLU A 2 4.01 17.61 30.51
C GLU A 2 5.39 17.70 29.84
N ILE A 3 6.11 16.60 29.79
CA ILE A 3 7.42 16.51 29.14
C ILE A 3 7.15 16.16 27.67
N GLY A 4 6.94 17.18 26.83
CA GLY A 4 6.68 17.03 25.40
C GLY A 4 7.86 17.42 24.51
N GLY A 5 7.95 16.82 23.32
CA GLY A 5 8.92 17.14 22.27
C GLY A 5 8.36 16.80 20.88
N PRO A 6 8.96 17.31 19.78
CA PRO A 6 8.48 17.07 18.42
C PRO A 6 8.61 15.58 18.07
N VAL A 7 7.56 15.01 17.48
CA VAL A 7 7.51 13.62 16.99
C VAL A 7 7.44 13.63 15.47
N HIS A 8 8.32 12.88 14.83
CA HIS A 8 8.29 12.63 13.40
C HIS A 8 7.89 11.18 13.13
N LEU A 9 6.84 10.99 12.34
CA LEU A 9 6.44 9.66 11.86
C LEU A 9 7.24 9.33 10.60
N ILE A 10 7.90 8.17 10.62
CA ILE A 10 8.85 7.77 9.56
C ILE A 10 8.32 6.60 8.73
N GLY A 11 7.49 5.73 9.31
CA GLY A 11 6.97 4.53 8.66
C GLY A 11 5.84 4.81 7.66
N LYS A 12 5.43 3.79 6.92
CA LYS A 12 4.26 3.86 6.03
C LYS A 12 3.01 4.27 6.84
N PRO A 13 2.13 5.13 6.31
CA PRO A 13 2.09 5.65 4.93
C PRO A 13 2.87 6.96 4.72
N GLU A 14 3.79 7.33 5.62
CA GLU A 14 4.53 8.60 5.52
C GLU A 14 5.54 8.60 4.38
N GLY A 15 5.70 9.75 3.72
CA GLY A 15 6.52 9.86 2.51
C GLY A 15 8.02 9.58 2.73
N LEU A 16 8.52 9.74 3.95
CA LEU A 16 9.95 9.66 4.23
C LEU A 16 10.53 8.27 3.95
N ILE A 17 9.82 7.19 4.33
CA ILE A 17 10.26 5.82 4.03
C ILE A 17 10.41 5.59 2.52
N TYR A 18 9.46 6.08 1.71
CA TYR A 18 9.48 5.91 0.27
C TYR A 18 10.57 6.75 -0.39
N ALA A 19 10.78 7.99 0.08
CA ALA A 19 11.87 8.84 -0.38
C ALA A 19 13.24 8.20 -0.12
N CYS A 20 13.44 7.62 1.06
CA CYS A 20 14.65 6.86 1.39
C CYS A 20 14.84 5.66 0.45
N CYS A 21 13.80 4.84 0.25
CA CYS A 21 13.88 3.69 -0.65
C CYS A 21 14.21 4.10 -2.10
N LEU A 22 13.63 5.18 -2.62
CA LEU A 22 13.93 5.68 -3.96
C LEU A 22 15.37 6.19 -4.06
N ALA A 23 15.85 6.92 -3.06
CA ALA A 23 17.23 7.42 -3.02
C ALA A 23 18.25 6.26 -3.02
N GLU A 24 18.03 5.22 -2.21
CA GLU A 24 18.88 4.03 -2.17
C GLU A 24 18.93 3.27 -3.51
N ARG A 25 17.92 3.45 -4.36
CA ARG A 25 17.84 2.83 -5.70
C ARG A 25 18.30 3.74 -6.83
N GLY A 26 18.94 4.86 -6.52
CA GLY A 26 19.46 5.80 -7.52
C GLY A 26 18.38 6.71 -8.13
N GLN A 27 17.33 7.00 -7.37
CA GLN A 27 16.23 7.90 -7.74
C GLN A 27 15.55 7.51 -9.08
N PRO A 28 15.06 6.27 -9.22
CA PRO A 28 14.32 5.88 -10.41
C PRO A 28 13.03 6.72 -10.54
N ASP A 29 12.50 6.80 -11.75
CA ASP A 29 11.16 7.34 -12.00
C ASP A 29 10.12 6.60 -11.13
N PRO A 30 9.42 7.29 -10.20
CA PRO A 30 8.40 6.69 -9.33
C PRO A 30 7.34 5.90 -10.10
N GLY A 31 6.95 6.35 -11.30
CA GLY A 31 5.96 5.66 -12.14
C GLY A 31 6.43 4.29 -12.67
N ARG A 32 7.70 3.94 -12.48
CA ARG A 32 8.29 2.64 -12.83
C ARG A 32 8.60 1.77 -11.61
N VAL A 33 8.22 2.21 -10.41
CA VAL A 33 8.44 1.49 -9.15
C VAL A 33 7.11 0.94 -8.67
N LEU A 34 7.11 -0.34 -8.30
CA LEU A 34 5.93 -1.03 -7.77
C LEU A 34 6.06 -1.23 -6.26
N ALA A 35 5.17 -0.61 -5.49
CA ALA A 35 4.96 -0.90 -4.09
C ALA A 35 4.08 -2.17 -3.96
N VAL A 36 4.65 -3.23 -3.40
CA VAL A 36 3.99 -4.50 -3.14
C VAL A 36 3.71 -4.60 -1.65
N GLY A 37 2.45 -4.82 -1.25
CA GLY A 37 2.10 -4.98 0.16
C GLY A 37 0.69 -5.48 0.37
N ASP A 38 0.32 -5.72 1.62
CA ASP A 38 -0.95 -6.35 2.00
C ASP A 38 -1.88 -5.41 2.79
N SER A 39 -1.46 -4.17 3.02
CA SER A 39 -2.22 -3.16 3.73
C SER A 39 -2.64 -2.01 2.83
N LEU A 40 -3.96 -1.77 2.76
CA LEU A 40 -4.53 -0.59 2.07
C LEU A 40 -4.09 0.72 2.73
N ASP A 41 -4.02 0.77 4.06
CA ASP A 41 -3.79 2.01 4.81
C ASP A 41 -2.30 2.34 4.97
N HIS A 42 -1.41 1.38 4.76
CA HIS A 42 0.04 1.58 4.86
C HIS A 42 0.72 1.47 3.49
N ASP A 43 0.64 0.32 2.83
CA ASP A 43 1.40 0.05 1.59
C ASP A 43 0.83 0.77 0.39
N VAL A 44 -0.48 0.59 0.18
CA VAL A 44 -1.18 1.16 -0.98
C VAL A 44 -1.30 2.67 -0.82
N LEU A 45 -1.76 3.15 0.34
CA LEU A 45 -1.85 4.58 0.62
C LEU A 45 -0.49 5.27 0.49
N GLY A 46 0.55 4.71 1.10
CA GLY A 46 1.89 5.29 1.03
C GLY A 46 2.48 5.25 -0.38
N GLY A 47 2.31 4.14 -1.10
CA GLY A 47 2.78 4.00 -2.48
C GLY A 47 2.10 5.00 -3.41
N ASN A 48 0.78 5.13 -3.34
CA ASN A 48 0.02 6.10 -4.12
C ASN A 48 0.43 7.54 -3.79
N ARG A 49 0.61 7.88 -2.50
CA ARG A 49 1.10 9.21 -2.07
C ARG A 49 2.51 9.52 -2.57
N ALA A 50 3.35 8.50 -2.70
CA ALA A 50 4.70 8.62 -3.24
C ALA A 50 4.75 8.58 -4.78
N GLY A 51 3.59 8.50 -5.47
CA GLY A 51 3.52 8.45 -6.93
C GLY A 51 3.99 7.12 -7.54
N LEU A 52 4.00 6.05 -6.75
CA LEU A 52 4.39 4.71 -7.18
C LEU A 52 3.20 3.94 -7.74
N LEU A 53 3.48 2.91 -8.53
CA LEU A 53 2.49 1.88 -8.83
C LEU A 53 2.24 1.04 -7.57
N THR A 54 1.02 0.53 -7.38
CA THR A 54 0.66 -0.24 -6.19
C THR A 54 0.00 -1.57 -6.53
N VAL A 55 0.37 -2.62 -5.80
CA VAL A 55 -0.32 -3.91 -5.84
C VAL A 55 -0.62 -4.38 -4.42
N LEU A 56 -1.88 -4.76 -4.20
CA LEU A 56 -2.35 -5.33 -2.95
C LEU A 56 -2.27 -6.85 -2.98
N VAL A 57 -1.63 -7.45 -1.99
CA VAL A 57 -1.60 -8.89 -1.73
C VAL A 57 -2.74 -9.25 -0.78
N ALA A 58 -3.83 -9.79 -1.32
CA ALA A 58 -5.07 -10.08 -0.59
C ALA A 58 -4.92 -11.17 0.48
N GLY A 59 -3.90 -12.03 0.37
CA GLY A 59 -3.62 -13.13 1.29
C GLY A 59 -2.89 -12.75 2.59
N GLY A 60 -2.54 -11.47 2.79
CA GLY A 60 -1.88 -11.00 4.01
C GLY A 60 -2.86 -10.56 5.11
N VAL A 61 -2.61 -9.41 5.74
CA VAL A 61 -3.42 -8.86 6.85
C VAL A 61 -4.92 -8.78 6.53
N LEU A 62 -5.28 -8.60 5.26
CA LEU A 62 -6.68 -8.55 4.80
C LEU A 62 -7.27 -9.92 4.39
N ALA A 63 -6.58 -11.04 4.62
CA ALA A 63 -7.05 -12.37 4.20
C ALA A 63 -8.45 -12.73 4.71
N GLY A 64 -8.82 -12.30 5.92
CA GLY A 64 -10.17 -12.51 6.45
C GLY A 64 -11.26 -11.78 5.66
N ALA A 65 -10.95 -10.58 5.15
CA ALA A 65 -11.88 -9.74 4.40
C ALA A 65 -11.85 -10.01 2.88
N LEU A 66 -10.70 -10.40 2.33
CA LEU A 66 -10.46 -10.51 0.89
C LEU A 66 -10.18 -11.94 0.43
N GLY A 67 -9.50 -12.76 1.24
CA GLY A 67 -9.00 -14.08 0.85
C GLY A 67 -10.07 -15.12 0.51
N ARG A 68 -11.34 -14.85 0.84
CA ARG A 68 -12.50 -15.72 0.54
C ARG A 68 -13.34 -15.26 -0.66
N ALA A 69 -12.91 -14.22 -1.39
CA ALA A 69 -13.65 -13.73 -2.53
C ALA A 69 -13.79 -14.83 -3.60
N PRO A 70 -15.02 -15.21 -4.01
CA PRO A 70 -15.26 -16.36 -4.89
C PRO A 70 -14.86 -16.12 -6.36
N SER A 71 -14.52 -14.89 -6.73
CA SER A 71 -14.12 -14.51 -8.08
C SER A 71 -13.27 -13.25 -8.06
N ARG A 72 -12.56 -12.98 -9.17
CA ARG A 72 -11.81 -11.72 -9.35
C ARG A 72 -12.70 -10.48 -9.25
N ALA A 73 -13.93 -10.55 -9.78
CA ALA A 73 -14.90 -9.45 -9.70
C ALA A 73 -15.36 -9.20 -8.25
N ALA A 74 -15.63 -10.26 -7.48
CA ALA A 74 -15.98 -10.16 -6.07
C ALA A 74 -14.82 -9.62 -5.22
N LEU A 75 -13.57 -9.99 -5.56
CA LEU A 75 -12.37 -9.47 -4.90
C LEU A 75 -12.20 -7.97 -5.17
N ALA A 76 -12.31 -7.54 -6.43
CA ALA A 76 -12.22 -6.14 -6.80
C ALA A 76 -13.30 -5.30 -6.10
N GLU A 77 -14.53 -5.81 -6.02
CA GLU A 77 -15.61 -5.13 -5.29
C GLU A 77 -15.34 -5.07 -3.78
N ALA A 78 -14.83 -6.14 -3.18
CA ALA A 78 -14.45 -6.13 -1.77
C ALA A 78 -13.36 -5.09 -1.47
N VAL A 79 -12.35 -4.97 -2.34
CA VAL A 79 -11.31 -3.93 -2.23
C VAL A 79 -11.92 -2.54 -2.34
N ARG A 80 -12.82 -2.28 -3.32
CA ARG A 80 -13.51 -0.99 -3.44
C ARG A 80 -14.31 -0.61 -2.20
N ARG A 81 -14.97 -1.59 -1.56
CA ARG A 81 -15.70 -1.34 -0.31
C ARG A 81 -14.78 -0.99 0.86
N LEU A 82 -13.60 -1.60 0.95
CA LEU A 82 -12.63 -1.33 2.03
C LEU A 82 -11.85 -0.01 1.81
N ALA A 83 -11.63 0.35 0.54
CA ALA A 83 -10.92 1.57 0.12
C ALA A 83 -11.78 2.42 -0.83
N PRO A 84 -12.87 3.06 -0.36
CA PRO A 84 -13.73 3.86 -1.23
C PRO A 84 -13.03 5.10 -1.83
N ASP A 85 -11.98 5.60 -1.18
CA ASP A 85 -11.18 6.72 -1.68
C ASP A 85 -10.08 6.28 -2.65
N ALA A 86 -9.84 7.11 -3.66
CA ALA A 86 -8.82 6.86 -4.68
C ALA A 86 -7.40 6.75 -4.11
N ALA A 87 -7.11 7.39 -2.97
CA ALA A 87 -5.80 7.35 -2.35
C ALA A 87 -5.42 5.95 -1.85
N ARG A 88 -6.40 5.12 -1.48
CA ARG A 88 -6.19 3.73 -1.03
C ARG A 88 -6.53 2.69 -2.10
N GLN A 89 -6.82 3.10 -3.34
CA GLN A 89 -7.09 2.16 -4.43
C GLN A 89 -5.78 1.60 -5.00
N PRO A 90 -5.55 0.27 -4.95
CA PRO A 90 -4.39 -0.33 -5.59
C PRO A 90 -4.62 -0.43 -7.11
N LEU A 91 -3.55 -0.38 -7.89
CA LEU A 91 -3.65 -0.60 -9.34
C LEU A 91 -3.93 -2.07 -9.68
N TRP A 92 -3.38 -3.00 -8.89
CA TRP A 92 -3.64 -4.44 -9.01
C TRP A 92 -3.89 -5.12 -7.68
N VAL A 93 -4.54 -6.28 -7.73
CA VAL A 93 -4.75 -7.15 -6.57
C VAL A 93 -4.28 -8.56 -6.93
N LEU A 94 -3.43 -9.14 -6.09
CA LEU A 94 -2.94 -10.51 -6.19
C LEU A 94 -3.42 -11.33 -5.00
N PRO A 95 -3.78 -12.62 -5.16
CA PRO A 95 -4.15 -13.46 -4.03
C PRO A 95 -2.96 -13.75 -3.10
N ALA A 96 -1.77 -13.96 -3.67
CA ALA A 96 -0.52 -14.20 -2.97
C ALA A 96 0.66 -13.77 -3.85
N LEU A 97 1.82 -13.54 -3.23
CA LEU A 97 3.11 -13.40 -3.91
C LEU A 97 3.79 -14.77 -3.96
N ALA A 98 4.19 -15.23 -5.15
CA ALA A 98 4.80 -16.55 -5.37
C ALA A 98 5.91 -16.46 -6.44
N TRP A 99 6.80 -17.45 -6.44
CA TRP A 99 7.97 -17.57 -7.31
C TRP A 99 7.91 -18.86 -8.12
#